data_AF-A0A5A8ADH0-F1
#
_entry.id   AF-A0A5A8ADH0-F1
#
_cell.length_a   1.000
_cell.length_b   1.000
_cell.length_c   1.000
_cell.angle_alpha   90.00
_cell.angle_beta   90.00
_cell.angle_gamma   90.00
#
_symmetry.space_group_name_H-M   'P 1'
#
loop_
_entity.id
_entity.type
_entity.pdbx_description
1 polymer ?
#
loop_
_entity_poly.entity_id
_entity_poly.type
_entity_poly.pdbx_seq_one_letter_code
_entity_poly.pdbx_strand_id
1 'polypeptide(L)'
;MINSTIKIKTGKCVDCPADAPYRPLIAKRCQTHYKAYRASVNAEKKPKEFKPRKPISQISKKRAVESAKYTVSKIQFIGKPENKVCPVTGQPTTDIHHKMGRVGFADSWARINNVTLLLDTRFWLAVSREGHRQIEENPSWAKEMGYSLNRL
;
A
#
# COMPACT_ATOMS: atom_id res chain seq x y z
N MET A 1 -31.68 9.91 9.12
CA MET A 1 -32.30 8.75 9.79
C MET A 1 -31.78 7.49 9.12
N ILE A 2 -31.18 6.57 9.86
CA ILE A 2 -30.52 5.39 9.30
C ILE A 2 -31.62 4.36 8.98
N ASN A 3 -32.08 4.32 7.73
CA ASN A 3 -32.96 3.26 7.23
C ASN A 3 -32.15 1.97 7.11
N SER A 4 -32.03 1.22 8.21
CA SER A 4 -31.54 -0.15 8.15
C SER A 4 -32.64 -1.02 7.50
N THR A 5 -32.36 -1.55 6.31
CA THR A 5 -33.24 -2.43 5.52
C THR A 5 -33.43 -3.83 6.11
N ILE A 6 -32.82 -4.12 7.26
CA ILE A 6 -32.85 -5.43 7.89
C ILE A 6 -34.07 -5.51 8.81
N LYS A 7 -35.12 -6.20 8.34
CA LYS A 7 -36.31 -6.51 9.15
C LYS A 7 -35.90 -7.46 10.29
N ILE A 8 -36.08 -7.01 11.53
CA ILE A 8 -35.80 -7.81 12.73
C ILE A 8 -36.81 -8.96 12.81
N LYS A 9 -36.34 -10.20 12.82
CA LYS A 9 -37.19 -11.38 12.95
C LYS A 9 -37.72 -11.46 14.39
N THR A 10 -39.03 -11.34 14.55
CA THR A 10 -39.72 -11.56 15.83
C THR A 10 -40.29 -12.97 15.90
N GLY A 11 -40.38 -13.54 17.11
CA GLY A 11 -40.89 -14.89 17.32
C GLY A 11 -40.82 -15.33 18.78
N LYS A 12 -41.26 -16.56 19.04
CA LYS A 12 -41.05 -17.23 20.33
C LYS A 12 -39.64 -17.80 20.42
N CYS A 13 -38.96 -17.55 21.53
CA CYS A 13 -37.63 -18.10 21.81
C CYS A 13 -37.74 -19.61 22.10
N VAL A 14 -36.83 -20.40 21.54
CA VAL A 14 -36.80 -21.86 21.74
C VAL A 14 -36.57 -22.27 23.21
N ASP A 15 -35.82 -21.48 23.98
CA ASP A 15 -35.54 -21.79 25.40
C ASP A 15 -36.45 -21.03 26.39
N CYS A 16 -37.43 -20.25 25.91
CA CYS A 16 -38.43 -19.61 26.78
C CYS A 16 -39.65 -20.53 26.99
N PRO A 17 -40.42 -20.36 28.08
CA PRO A 17 -41.67 -21.08 28.26
C PRO A 17 -42.69 -20.72 27.16
N ALA A 18 -43.65 -21.61 26.88
CA ALA A 18 -44.52 -21.54 25.70
C ALA A 18 -45.48 -20.32 25.70
N ASP A 19 -45.76 -19.79 26.88
CA ASP A 19 -46.57 -18.59 27.17
C ASP A 19 -45.77 -17.28 27.03
N ALA A 20 -44.45 -17.35 26.81
CA ALA A 20 -43.62 -16.16 26.68
C ALA A 20 -44.04 -15.30 25.47
N PRO A 21 -44.01 -13.97 25.61
CA PRO A 21 -44.40 -13.06 24.54
C PRO A 21 -43.43 -13.11 23.36
N TYR A 22 -43.92 -12.71 22.19
CA TYR A 22 -43.10 -12.56 20.99
C TYR A 22 -42.05 -11.48 21.20
N ARG A 23 -40.79 -11.79 20.85
CA ARG A 23 -39.66 -10.87 21.00
C ARG A 23 -38.75 -10.96 19.77
N PRO A 24 -37.89 -9.95 19.53
CA PRO A 24 -36.78 -10.07 18.59
C PRO A 24 -35.92 -11.31 18.86
N LEU A 25 -35.63 -12.08 17.81
CA LEU A 25 -34.86 -13.31 17.91
C LEU A 25 -33.49 -13.19 17.22
N ILE A 26 -32.48 -13.75 17.87
CA ILE A 26 -31.14 -13.97 17.35
C ILE A 26 -30.94 -15.48 17.31
N ALA A 27 -30.78 -16.07 16.12
CA ALA A 27 -30.64 -17.52 15.95
C ALA A 27 -31.75 -18.33 16.69
N LYS A 28 -33.01 -17.93 16.52
CA LYS A 28 -34.22 -18.50 17.16
C LYS A 28 -34.31 -18.32 18.70
N ARG A 29 -33.42 -17.55 19.31
CA ARG A 29 -33.40 -17.29 20.76
C ARG A 29 -33.62 -15.83 21.06
N CYS A 30 -34.20 -15.51 22.22
CA CYS A 30 -34.18 -14.15 22.73
C CYS A 30 -32.75 -13.77 23.12
N GLN A 31 -32.48 -12.47 23.31
CA GLN A 31 -31.13 -11.98 23.56
C GLN A 31 -30.45 -12.63 24.79
N THR A 32 -31.21 -12.92 25.86
CA THR A 32 -30.68 -13.56 27.07
C THR A 32 -30.28 -15.01 26.82
N HIS A 33 -31.16 -15.80 26.22
CA HIS A 33 -30.88 -17.20 25.92
C HIS A 33 -29.83 -17.38 24.82
N TYR A 34 -29.76 -16.46 23.86
CA TYR A 34 -28.66 -16.42 22.90
C TYR A 34 -27.30 -16.22 23.61
N LYS A 35 -27.21 -15.30 24.58
CA LYS A 35 -25.98 -15.09 25.36
C LYS A 35 -25.60 -16.33 26.16
N ALA A 36 -26.56 -16.95 26.85
CA ALA A 36 -26.32 -18.18 27.61
C ALA A 36 -25.81 -19.32 26.71
N TYR A 37 -26.49 -19.56 25.59
CA TYR A 37 -26.06 -20.54 24.58
C TYR A 37 -24.67 -20.24 24.02
N ARG A 38 -24.36 -18.97 23.72
CA ARG A 38 -23.01 -18.61 23.24
C ARG A 38 -21.95 -18.78 24.30
N ALA A 39 -22.27 -18.59 25.58
CA ALA A 39 -21.36 -18.84 26.69
C ALA A 39 -21.02 -20.33 26.80
N SER A 40 -22.03 -21.22 26.75
CA SER A 40 -21.78 -22.67 26.79
C SER A 40 -20.96 -23.16 25.58
N VAL A 41 -21.34 -22.75 24.38
CA VAL A 41 -20.60 -23.08 23.14
C VAL A 41 -19.16 -22.56 23.18
N ASN A 42 -18.91 -21.41 23.79
CA ASN A 42 -17.56 -20.87 23.93
C ASN A 42 -16.76 -21.57 25.03
N ALA A 43 -17.42 -22.03 26.11
CA ALA A 43 -16.78 -22.82 27.17
C ALA A 43 -16.34 -24.20 26.67
N GLU A 44 -17.10 -24.82 25.76
CA GLU A 44 -16.75 -26.10 25.12
C GLU A 44 -15.57 -25.99 24.13
N LYS A 45 -15.23 -24.77 23.68
CA LYS A 45 -14.10 -24.58 22.76
C LYS A 45 -12.79 -24.76 23.50
N LYS A 46 -11.97 -25.69 23.01
CA LYS A 46 -10.58 -25.85 23.47
C LYS A 46 -9.84 -24.50 23.39
N PRO A 47 -8.98 -24.18 24.39
CA PRO A 47 -8.17 -22.98 24.35
C PRO A 47 -7.31 -23.00 23.08
N LYS A 48 -7.39 -21.92 22.32
CA LYS A 48 -6.59 -21.78 21.11
C LYS A 48 -5.12 -21.66 21.51
N GLU A 49 -4.28 -22.55 21.00
CA GLU A 49 -2.83 -22.48 21.21
C GLU A 49 -2.31 -21.08 20.86
N PHE A 50 -1.53 -20.50 21.77
CA PHE A 50 -0.88 -19.22 21.53
C PHE A 50 0.21 -19.43 20.49
N LYS A 51 -0.03 -18.93 19.27
CA LYS A 51 1.00 -18.89 18.22
C LYS A 51 1.76 -17.58 18.32
N PRO A 52 3.10 -17.59 18.38
CA PRO A 52 3.87 -16.36 18.33
C PRO A 52 3.52 -15.61 17.05
N ARG A 53 3.35 -14.28 17.17
CA ARG A 53 3.06 -13.44 16.02
C ARG A 53 4.27 -13.42 15.11
N LYS A 54 4.07 -13.66 13.81
CA LYS A 54 5.12 -13.43 12.82
C LYS A 54 5.49 -11.94 12.83
N PRO A 55 6.78 -11.59 12.67
CA PRO A 55 7.17 -10.20 12.54
C PRO A 55 6.50 -9.57 11.32
N ILE A 56 6.19 -8.28 11.40
CA ILE A 56 5.66 -7.52 10.28
C ILE A 56 6.74 -7.46 9.20
N SER A 57 6.39 -7.76 7.96
CA SER A 57 7.31 -7.65 6.83
C SER A 57 7.81 -6.22 6.67
N GLN A 58 9.12 -6.03 6.50
CA GLN A 58 9.75 -4.72 6.32
C GLN A 58 9.28 -4.00 5.05
N ILE A 59 8.93 -4.76 4.01
CA ILE A 59 8.42 -4.22 2.74
C ILE A 59 7.08 -4.86 2.41
N SER A 60 6.16 -4.07 1.87
CA SER A 60 4.90 -4.60 1.35
C SER A 60 5.15 -5.41 0.06
N LYS A 61 4.29 -6.38 -0.23
CA LYS A 61 4.34 -7.14 -1.49
C LYS A 61 4.31 -6.23 -2.72
N LYS A 62 3.50 -5.16 -2.66
CA LYS A 62 3.42 -4.14 -3.73
C LYS A 62 4.78 -3.46 -3.96
N ARG A 63 5.46 -3.04 -2.88
CA ARG A 63 6.77 -2.39 -2.96
C ARG A 63 7.84 -3.34 -3.50
N ALA A 64 7.83 -4.60 -3.08
CA ALA A 64 8.77 -5.62 -3.58
C ALA A 64 8.68 -5.78 -5.11
N VAL A 65 7.46 -5.89 -5.64
CA VAL A 65 7.23 -5.99 -7.11
C VAL A 65 7.69 -4.72 -7.83
N GLU A 66 7.38 -3.55 -7.27
CA GLU A 66 7.80 -2.26 -7.84
C GLU A 66 9.33 -2.11 -7.87
N SER A 67 10.03 -2.48 -6.79
CA SER A 67 11.49 -2.44 -6.70
C SER A 67 12.17 -3.41 -7.68
N ALA A 68 11.58 -4.59 -7.91
CA ALA A 68 12.06 -5.53 -8.92
C ALA A 68 11.97 -4.93 -10.33
N LYS A 69 10.81 -4.33 -10.68
CA LYS A 69 10.63 -3.62 -11.95
C LYS A 69 11.64 -2.48 -12.11
N TYR A 70 11.81 -1.67 -11.06
CA TYR A 70 12.77 -0.56 -11.05
C TYR A 70 14.19 -1.05 -11.34
N THR A 71 14.61 -2.15 -10.73
CA THR A 71 15.96 -2.70 -10.92
C THR A 71 16.22 -3.08 -12.38
N VAL A 72 15.28 -3.79 -13.01
CA VAL A 72 15.37 -4.18 -14.42
C VAL A 72 15.40 -2.94 -15.33
N SER A 73 14.46 -2.02 -15.14
CA SER A 73 14.37 -0.79 -15.92
C SER A 73 15.61 0.09 -15.73
N LYS A 74 16.18 0.16 -14.52
CA LYS A 74 17.43 0.91 -14.23
C LYS A 74 18.58 0.38 -15.06
N ILE A 75 18.79 -0.94 -15.08
CA ILE A 75 19.86 -1.58 -15.84
C ILE A 75 19.69 -1.27 -17.34
N GLN A 76 18.47 -1.41 -17.87
CA GLN A 76 18.19 -1.11 -19.28
C GLN A 76 18.44 0.37 -19.62
N PHE A 77 18.03 1.28 -18.74
CA PHE A 77 18.18 2.72 -18.96
C PHE A 77 19.65 3.16 -18.94
N ILE A 78 20.42 2.75 -17.93
CA ILE A 78 21.88 2.99 -17.87
C ILE A 78 22.63 2.23 -18.98
N GLY A 79 22.03 1.15 -19.48
CA GLY A 79 22.52 0.36 -20.60
C GLY A 79 22.68 1.14 -21.90
N LYS A 80 21.85 2.17 -22.12
CA LYS A 80 21.81 2.90 -23.38
C LYS A 80 23.07 3.77 -23.60
N PRO A 81 23.59 3.89 -24.84
CA PRO A 81 24.80 4.67 -25.13
C PRO A 81 24.74 6.12 -24.64
N GLU A 82 23.59 6.78 -24.80
CA GLU A 82 23.36 8.17 -24.39
C GLU A 82 23.41 8.37 -22.87
N ASN A 83 23.25 7.30 -22.10
CA ASN A 83 23.19 7.33 -20.64
C ASN A 83 24.47 6.83 -19.99
N LYS A 84 25.53 6.51 -20.75
CA LYS A 84 26.79 5.98 -20.19
C LYS A 84 27.63 7.03 -19.48
N VAL A 85 27.50 8.29 -19.87
CA VAL A 85 28.30 9.40 -19.38
C VAL A 85 27.43 10.33 -18.56
N CYS A 86 27.86 10.66 -17.34
CA CYS A 86 27.15 11.54 -16.45
C CYS A 86 27.21 12.98 -16.98
N PRO A 87 26.07 13.65 -17.19
CA PRO A 87 26.06 15.02 -17.71
C PRO A 87 26.59 16.06 -16.73
N VAL A 88 26.66 15.73 -15.43
CA VAL A 88 27.17 16.63 -14.37
C VAL A 88 28.69 16.58 -14.27
N THR A 89 29.28 15.38 -14.39
CA THR A 89 30.69 15.15 -14.02
C THR A 89 31.54 14.59 -15.16
N GLY A 90 30.95 14.18 -16.28
CA GLY A 90 31.63 13.44 -17.36
C GLY A 90 32.05 12.01 -17.00
N GLN A 91 31.80 11.55 -15.77
CA GLN A 91 32.17 10.21 -15.31
C GLN A 91 31.15 9.15 -15.76
N PRO A 92 31.51 7.86 -15.76
CA PRO A 92 30.56 6.77 -15.99
C PRO A 92 29.35 6.84 -15.05
N THR A 93 28.16 6.55 -15.57
CA THR A 93 26.93 6.55 -14.78
C THR A 93 26.78 5.28 -13.94
N THR A 94 26.33 5.46 -12.70
CA THR A 94 26.12 4.38 -11.72
C THR A 94 24.72 4.41 -11.11
N ASP A 95 24.11 5.59 -11.11
CA ASP A 95 22.84 5.88 -10.47
C ASP A 95 21.86 6.59 -11.39
N ILE A 96 20.60 6.59 -10.95
CA ILE A 96 19.52 7.35 -11.58
C ILE A 96 19.10 8.40 -10.57
N HIS A 97 19.19 9.66 -10.99
CA HIS A 97 18.54 10.77 -10.33
C HIS A 97 17.09 10.89 -10.82
N HIS A 98 16.14 11.05 -9.89
CA HIS A 98 14.72 11.19 -10.20
C HIS A 98 14.32 12.67 -10.17
N LYS A 99 14.30 13.31 -11.35
CA LYS A 99 14.12 14.76 -11.50
C LYS A 99 12.83 15.27 -10.84
N MET A 100 11.75 14.48 -10.88
CA MET A 100 10.43 14.81 -10.31
C MET A 100 10.14 14.06 -8.98
N GLY A 101 11.12 13.34 -8.43
CA GLY A 101 10.97 12.53 -7.23
C GLY A 101 10.52 11.10 -7.53
N ARG A 102 10.23 10.33 -6.48
CA ARG A 102 9.96 8.88 -6.58
C ARG A 102 8.52 8.46 -6.25
N VAL A 103 7.70 9.39 -5.77
CA VAL A 103 6.38 9.08 -5.17
C VAL A 103 5.27 9.74 -5.98
N GLY A 104 4.24 8.97 -6.33
CA GLY A 104 3.08 9.45 -7.08
C GLY A 104 3.20 9.22 -8.57
N PHE A 105 2.52 10.07 -9.35
CA PHE A 105 2.42 10.02 -10.81
C PHE A 105 2.74 11.39 -11.36
N ALA A 106 3.42 11.45 -12.51
CA ALA A 106 3.77 12.73 -13.15
C ALA A 106 2.54 13.47 -13.69
N ASP A 107 1.59 12.74 -14.28
CA ASP A 107 0.43 13.27 -14.97
C ASP A 107 -0.73 12.25 -15.00
N SER A 108 -1.86 12.65 -15.61
CA SER A 108 -3.04 11.80 -15.75
C SER A 108 -2.79 10.54 -16.56
N TRP A 109 -1.95 10.61 -17.61
CA TRP A 109 -1.62 9.45 -18.41
C TRP A 109 -0.84 8.41 -17.57
N ALA A 110 0.16 8.85 -16.81
CA ALA A 110 0.94 8.00 -15.92
C ALA A 110 0.04 7.37 -14.84
N ARG A 111 -0.93 8.12 -14.31
CA ARG A 111 -1.91 7.60 -13.35
C ARG A 111 -2.81 6.52 -13.95
N ILE A 112 -3.36 6.76 -15.14
CA ILE A 112 -4.24 5.81 -15.85
C ILE A 112 -3.47 4.51 -16.19
N ASN A 113 -2.20 4.64 -16.60
CA ASN A 113 -1.34 3.51 -16.95
C ASN A 113 -0.59 2.92 -15.75
N ASN A 114 -0.82 3.42 -14.53
CA ASN A 114 -0.18 2.99 -13.29
C ASN A 114 1.37 2.99 -13.36
N VAL A 115 1.94 4.02 -13.99
CA VAL A 115 3.38 4.27 -14.08
C VAL A 115 3.80 5.26 -12.99
N THR A 116 4.33 4.75 -11.89
CA THR A 116 4.76 5.62 -10.78
C THR A 116 6.01 6.42 -11.14
N LEU A 117 6.25 7.56 -10.49
CA LEU A 117 7.45 8.37 -10.70
C LEU A 117 8.76 7.60 -10.47
N LEU A 118 8.74 6.56 -9.63
CA LEU A 118 9.89 5.67 -9.48
C LEU A 118 10.27 4.98 -10.80
N LEU A 119 9.27 4.60 -11.62
CA LEU A 119 9.40 3.84 -12.87
C LEU A 119 9.32 4.71 -14.13
N ASP A 120 8.95 5.99 -14.01
CA ASP A 120 8.75 6.89 -15.14
C ASP A 120 10.08 7.41 -15.69
N THR A 121 10.57 6.77 -16.75
CA THR A 121 11.87 7.09 -17.36
C THR A 121 11.95 8.49 -17.97
N ARG A 122 10.81 9.16 -18.20
CA ARG A 122 10.78 10.56 -18.69
C ARG A 122 11.45 11.52 -17.70
N PHE A 123 11.46 11.15 -16.42
CA PHE A 123 12.03 11.94 -15.33
C PHE A 123 13.27 11.31 -14.73
N TRP A 124 13.88 10.36 -15.43
CA TRP A 124 15.15 9.75 -15.05
C TRP A 124 16.31 10.52 -15.66
N LEU A 125 17.39 10.64 -14.88
CA LEU A 125 18.66 11.17 -15.34
C LEU A 125 19.76 10.21 -14.89
N ALA A 126 20.48 9.61 -15.83
CA ALA A 126 21.62 8.75 -15.49
C ALA A 126 22.80 9.62 -15.05
N VAL A 127 23.33 9.35 -13.86
CA VAL A 127 24.39 10.15 -13.24
C VAL A 127 25.42 9.24 -12.56
N SER A 128 26.63 9.77 -12.37
CA SER A 128 27.61 9.18 -11.47
C SER A 128 27.17 9.43 -10.02
N ARG A 129 27.74 8.68 -9.07
CA ARG A 129 27.47 8.89 -7.64
C ARG A 129 27.75 10.32 -7.20
N GLU A 130 28.85 10.89 -7.68
CA GLU A 130 29.25 12.27 -7.37
C GLU A 130 28.29 13.28 -8.01
N GLY A 131 27.90 13.07 -9.28
CA GLY A 131 26.92 13.92 -9.94
C GLY A 131 25.56 13.90 -9.23
N HIS A 132 25.14 12.74 -8.72
CA HIS A 132 23.93 12.65 -7.91
C HIS A 132 24.04 13.48 -6.63
N ARG A 133 25.20 13.43 -5.96
CA ARG A 133 25.44 14.22 -4.74
C ARG A 133 25.37 15.72 -5.02
N GLN A 134 26.05 16.18 -6.08
CA GLN A 134 26.03 17.60 -6.47
C GLN A 134 24.63 18.11 -6.74
N ILE A 135 23.79 17.32 -7.42
CA ILE A 135 22.39 17.69 -7.69
C ILE A 135 21.58 17.84 -6.40
N GLU A 136 21.72 16.91 -5.45
CA GLU A 136 20.95 16.93 -4.19
C GLU A 136 21.42 18.04 -3.24
N GLU A 137 22.73 18.30 -3.19
CA GLU A 137 23.32 19.32 -2.33
C GLU A 137 23.14 20.75 -2.88
N ASN A 138 22.92 20.90 -4.20
CA ASN A 138 22.77 22.21 -4.87
C ASN A 138 21.44 22.31 -5.62
N PRO A 139 20.28 22.34 -4.93
CA PRO A 139 18.97 22.22 -5.55
C PRO A 139 18.56 23.40 -6.44
N SER A 140 19.05 24.62 -6.18
CA SER A 140 18.81 25.79 -7.03
C SER A 140 19.49 25.64 -8.39
N TRP A 141 20.81 25.38 -8.37
CA TRP A 141 21.62 25.08 -9.55
C TRP A 141 21.06 23.87 -10.33
N ALA A 142 20.68 22.80 -9.63
CA ALA A 142 20.11 21.63 -10.28
C ALA A 142 18.82 21.94 -11.03
N LYS A 143 18.00 22.87 -10.55
CA LYS A 143 16.79 23.32 -11.26
C LYS A 143 17.12 24.18 -12.46
N GLU A 144 18.07 25.10 -12.32
CA GLU A 144 18.56 25.96 -13.40
C GLU A 144 19.13 25.13 -14.56
N MET A 145 19.95 24.12 -14.25
CA MET A 145 20.51 23.17 -15.22
C MET A 145 19.49 22.13 -15.71
N GLY A 146 18.26 22.15 -15.19
CA GLY A 146 17.21 21.21 -15.56
C GLY A 146 17.44 19.77 -15.09
N TYR A 147 18.32 19.52 -14.12
CA TYR A 147 18.53 18.21 -13.48
C TYR A 147 17.47 17.89 -12.42
N SER A 148 16.78 18.89 -11.88
CA SER A 148 15.66 18.73 -10.96
C SER A 148 14.48 19.60 -11.41
N LEU A 149 13.25 19.12 -11.21
CA LEU A 149 12.05 19.88 -11.56
C LEU A 149 11.37 20.46 -10.32
N ASN A 150 10.72 21.61 -10.48
CA ASN A 150 9.83 22.15 -9.46
C ASN A 150 8.61 21.24 -9.32
N ARG A 151 8.33 20.84 -8.08
CA ARG A 151 7.16 20.04 -7.70
C ARG A 151 6.19 21.02 -7.04
N LEU A 152 5.41 21.72 -7.86
CA LEU A 152 4.38 22.67 -7.44
C LEU A 152 3.03 22.15 -7.88
#